data_AF-A0A1Q7M3C7-F1
#
_entry.id   AF-A0A1Q7M3C7-F1
#
_cell.length_a   1.000
_cell.length_b   1.000
_cell.length_c   1.000
_cell.angle_alpha   90.00
_cell.angle_beta   90.00
_cell.angle_gamma   90.00
#
_symmetry.space_group_name_H-M   'P 1'
#
loop_
_entity.id
_entity.type
_entity.pdbx_description
1 polymer ?
#
loop_
_entity_poly.entity_id
_entity_poly.type
_entity_poly.pdbx_seq_one_letter_code
_entity_poly.pdbx_strand_id
1 'polypeptide(L)'
;MNATELLIWSRLRGRKVDGWKFRRQQPIGPYFVDFYCNAARLAVEIDGPVHWDEAQSAYDVRRQAWLEAEGNRMLRIQVSEITRSLADVMDTIDGVLLEQEELGFARRPRPSGAFGATSP
;
A
#
# COMPACT_ATOMS: atom_id res chain seq x y z
N MET A 1 -6.72 -3.09 -13.20
CA MET A 1 -6.97 -3.65 -11.86
C MET A 1 -7.99 -4.74 -11.96
N ASN A 2 -7.78 -5.85 -11.25
CA ASN A 2 -8.75 -6.95 -11.14
C ASN A 2 -9.82 -6.65 -10.07
N ALA A 3 -10.81 -7.54 -9.92
CA ALA A 3 -11.91 -7.36 -8.95
C ALA A 3 -11.41 -7.26 -7.49
N THR A 4 -10.40 -8.04 -7.13
CA THR A 4 -9.81 -8.10 -5.79
C THR A 4 -9.06 -6.80 -5.45
N GLU A 5 -8.23 -6.31 -6.37
CA GLU A 5 -7.55 -5.01 -6.24
C GLU A 5 -8.54 -3.86 -6.14
N LEU A 6 -9.64 -3.88 -6.91
CA LEU A 6 -10.68 -2.87 -6.82
C LEU A 6 -11.37 -2.87 -5.45
N LEU A 7 -11.60 -4.05 -4.88
CA LEU A 7 -12.19 -4.21 -3.56
C LEU A 7 -11.30 -3.60 -2.46
N ILE A 8 -10.00 -3.94 -2.44
CA ILE A 8 -9.04 -3.33 -1.52
C ILE A 8 -8.91 -1.83 -1.78
N TRP A 9 -8.80 -1.42 -3.04
CA TRP A 9 -8.69 -0.02 -3.40
C TRP A 9 -9.88 0.81 -2.87
N SER A 10 -11.09 0.25 -2.86
CA SER A 10 -12.28 0.91 -2.30
C SER A 10 -12.14 1.26 -0.81
N ARG A 11 -11.34 0.48 -0.07
CA ARG A 11 -11.03 0.65 1.35
C ARG A 11 -9.82 1.55 1.57
N LEU A 12 -8.77 1.43 0.75
CA LEU A 12 -7.54 2.24 0.90
C LEU A 12 -7.70 3.70 0.43
N ARG A 13 -8.48 3.93 -0.64
CA ARG A 13 -8.55 5.24 -1.30
C ARG A 13 -9.15 6.32 -0.40
N GLY A 14 -8.79 7.57 -0.68
CA GLY A 14 -9.44 8.73 -0.07
C GLY A 14 -9.09 8.94 1.40
N ARG A 15 -7.95 8.38 1.87
CA ARG A 15 -7.48 8.50 3.26
C ARG A 15 -8.44 7.89 4.29
N LYS A 16 -9.10 6.80 3.90
CA LYS A 16 -10.05 6.08 4.75
C LYS A 16 -9.38 5.25 5.84
N VAL A 17 -8.13 4.84 5.64
CA VAL A 17 -7.32 4.14 6.63
C VAL A 17 -6.56 5.18 7.44
N ASP A 18 -7.15 5.58 8.56
CA ASP A 18 -6.60 6.53 9.54
C ASP A 18 -5.85 7.75 8.93
N GLY A 19 -6.40 8.36 7.87
CA GLY A 19 -5.79 9.53 7.24
C GLY A 19 -4.61 9.25 6.29
N TRP A 20 -4.09 8.02 6.24
CA TRP A 20 -2.99 7.58 5.38
C TRP A 20 -3.36 7.65 3.89
N LYS A 21 -2.49 8.25 3.09
CA LYS A 21 -2.74 8.44 1.66
C LYS A 21 -2.10 7.31 0.86
N PHE A 22 -2.94 6.38 0.41
CA PHE A 22 -2.57 5.40 -0.60
C PHE A 22 -2.75 5.93 -2.01
N ARG A 23 -1.87 5.48 -2.89
CA ARG A 23 -1.97 5.57 -4.35
C ARG A 23 -1.94 4.15 -4.90
N ARG A 24 -2.45 3.96 -6.12
CA ARG A 24 -2.48 2.66 -6.81
C ARG A 24 -1.52 2.61 -7.98
N GLN A 25 -1.05 1.43 -8.36
CA GLN A 25 -0.15 1.16 -9.49
C GLN A 25 1.01 2.17 -9.55
N GLN A 26 1.71 2.32 -8.42
CA GLN A 26 2.74 3.35 -8.30
C GLN A 26 4.08 2.86 -8.82
N PRO A 27 4.74 3.61 -9.71
CA PRO A 27 6.14 3.37 -10.03
C PRO A 27 7.02 3.74 -8.84
N ILE A 28 7.94 2.85 -8.49
CA ILE A 28 9.04 3.06 -7.53
C ILE A 28 10.29 2.54 -8.23
N GLY A 29 11.11 3.46 -8.72
CA GLY A 29 12.23 3.15 -9.62
C GLY A 29 11.79 2.28 -10.80
N PRO A 30 12.42 1.11 -11.04
CA PRO A 30 12.11 0.25 -12.18
C PRO A 30 10.86 -0.63 -11.98
N TYR A 31 10.23 -0.58 -10.81
CA TYR A 31 9.12 -1.48 -10.46
C TYR A 31 7.80 -0.74 -10.26
N PHE A 32 6.69 -1.46 -10.43
CA PHE A 32 5.35 -0.98 -10.09
C PHE A 32 4.82 -1.79 -8.92
N VAL A 33 4.23 -1.12 -7.92
CA VAL A 33 3.52 -1.75 -6.79
C VAL A 33 2.03 -1.47 -6.90
N ASP A 34 1.18 -2.40 -6.46
CA ASP A 34 -0.27 -2.28 -6.57
C ASP A 34 -0.82 -1.12 -5.76
N PHE A 35 -0.36 -0.98 -4.51
CA PHE A 35 -0.67 0.17 -3.67
C PHE A 35 0.56 0.68 -2.94
N TYR A 36 0.62 1.99 -2.75
CA TYR A 36 1.74 2.64 -2.06
C TYR A 36 1.28 3.79 -1.18
N CYS A 37 1.72 3.76 0.08
CA CYS A 37 1.60 4.85 1.03
C CYS A 37 2.96 5.53 1.20
N ASN A 38 3.19 6.62 0.47
CA ASN A 38 4.47 7.33 0.51
C ASN A 38 4.85 7.84 1.90
N ALA A 39 3.86 8.21 2.72
CA ALA A 39 4.12 8.76 4.05
C ALA A 39 4.67 7.69 5.00
N ALA A 40 4.20 6.44 4.87
CA ALA A 40 4.63 5.28 5.64
C ALA A 40 5.70 4.44 4.93
N ARG A 41 6.14 4.85 3.74
CA ARG A 41 7.01 4.06 2.84
C ARG A 41 6.54 2.60 2.65
N LEU A 42 5.23 2.38 2.69
CA LEU A 42 4.62 1.05 2.64
C LEU A 42 4.13 0.73 1.22
N ALA A 43 4.70 -0.29 0.62
CA ALA A 43 4.23 -0.92 -0.61
C ALA A 43 3.38 -2.16 -0.26
N VAL A 44 2.20 -2.26 -0.87
CA VAL A 44 1.28 -3.39 -0.70
C VAL A 44 1.02 -4.02 -2.06
N GLU A 45 1.12 -5.35 -2.12
CA GLU A 45 0.91 -6.14 -3.34
C GLU A 45 -0.09 -7.24 -3.15
N ILE A 46 -0.89 -7.45 -4.20
CA ILE A 46 -1.90 -8.48 -4.22
C ILE A 46 -1.36 -9.64 -5.05
N ASP A 47 -0.97 -10.70 -4.36
CA ASP A 47 -0.35 -11.85 -4.98
C ASP A 47 -1.39 -12.93 -5.28
N GLY A 48 -1.36 -13.43 -6.51
CA GLY A 48 -2.22 -14.51 -6.96
C GLY A 48 -1.63 -15.88 -6.62
N PRO A 49 -2.30 -16.97 -7.01
CA PRO A 49 -1.71 -18.30 -6.92
C PRO A 49 -0.35 -18.33 -7.64
N VAL A 50 0.69 -18.74 -6.93
CA VAL A 50 2.02 -18.87 -7.51
C VAL A 50 2.00 -20.00 -8.54
N HIS A 51 2.14 -19.64 -9.82
CA HIS A 51 2.61 -20.59 -10.81
C HIS A 51 4.12 -20.70 -10.63
N TRP A 52 4.61 -21.90 -10.28
CA TRP A 52 6.04 -22.14 -10.08
C TRP A 52 6.79 -21.96 -11.41
N ASP A 53 7.27 -20.73 -11.62
CA ASP A 53 8.22 -20.35 -12.65
C ASP A 53 9.46 -19.80 -11.94
N GLU A 54 10.59 -20.50 -12.09
CA GLU A 54 11.86 -20.13 -11.46
C GLU A 54 12.31 -18.71 -11.87
N ALA A 55 12.03 -18.30 -13.12
CA ALA A 55 12.37 -16.97 -13.60
C ALA A 55 11.54 -15.88 -12.90
N GLN A 56 10.25 -16.15 -12.67
CA GLN A 56 9.35 -15.24 -11.94
C GLN A 56 9.79 -15.12 -10.47
N SER A 57 10.15 -16.24 -9.83
CA SER A 57 10.65 -16.24 -8.45
C SER A 57 11.92 -15.40 -8.29
N ALA A 58 12.91 -15.58 -9.18
CA ALA A 58 14.14 -14.80 -9.17
C ALA A 58 13.90 -13.29 -9.44
N TYR A 59 12.89 -12.96 -10.26
CA TYR A 59 12.47 -11.58 -10.47
C TYR A 59 11.86 -10.98 -9.20
N ASP A 60 10.95 -11.69 -8.54
CA ASP A 60 10.26 -11.20 -7.35
C ASP A 60 11.19 -11.01 -6.16
N VAL A 61 12.19 -11.89 -6.00
CA VAL A 61 13.23 -11.75 -4.97
C VAL A 61 14.08 -10.50 -5.22
N ARG A 62 14.56 -10.29 -6.45
CA ARG A 62 15.35 -9.09 -6.80
C ARG A 62 14.55 -7.82 -6.59
N ARG A 63 13.28 -7.85 -6.98
CA ARG A 63 12.35 -6.73 -6.85
C ARG A 63 12.11 -6.36 -5.39
N GLN A 64 11.82 -7.34 -4.54
CA GLN A 64 11.64 -7.10 -3.11
C GLN A 64 12.92 -6.54 -2.48
N ALA A 65 14.07 -7.16 -2.74
CA ALA A 65 15.35 -6.70 -2.18
C ALA A 65 15.68 -5.25 -2.59
N TRP A 66 15.39 -4.88 -3.84
CA TRP A 66 15.61 -3.51 -4.32
C TRP A 66 14.66 -2.52 -3.64
N LEU A 67 13.37 -2.84 -3.53
CA LEU A 67 12.38 -1.95 -2.88
C LEU A 67 12.70 -1.73 -1.40
N GLU A 68 13.14 -2.78 -0.70
CA GLU A 68 13.57 -2.72 0.70
C GLU A 68 14.86 -1.92 0.87
N ALA A 69 15.84 -2.09 -0.04
CA ALA A 69 17.08 -1.32 -0.04
C ALA A 69 16.84 0.18 -0.26
N GLU A 70 15.83 0.54 -1.05
CA GLU A 70 15.40 1.93 -1.19
C GLU A 70 14.71 2.48 0.07
N GLY A 71 14.43 1.64 1.06
CA GLY A 71 13.82 2.00 2.35
C GLY A 71 12.30 1.84 2.38
N ASN A 72 11.73 1.01 1.51
CA ASN A 72 10.29 0.73 1.51
C ASN A 72 9.98 -0.56 2.26
N ARG A 73 8.94 -0.54 3.09
CA ARG A 73 8.36 -1.75 3.68
C ARG A 73 7.48 -2.43 2.63
N MET A 74 7.68 -3.74 2.45
CA MET A 74 6.89 -4.55 1.53
C MET A 74 5.88 -5.42 2.30
N LEU A 75 4.61 -5.37 1.90
CA LEU A 75 3.54 -6.24 2.40
C LEU A 75 2.87 -6.95 1.21
N ARG A 76 3.01 -8.27 1.14
CA ARG A 76 2.28 -9.08 0.16
C ARG A 76 1.04 -9.67 0.81
N ILE A 77 -0.08 -9.62 0.10
CA ILE A 77 -1.38 -10.11 0.55
C ILE A 77 -1.87 -11.09 -0.51
N GLN A 78 -2.08 -12.34 -0.11
CA GLN A 78 -2.57 -13.36 -1.03
C GLN A 78 -4.04 -13.10 -1.37
N VAL A 79 -4.43 -13.34 -2.63
CA VAL A 79 -5.85 -13.26 -3.06
C VAL A 79 -6.74 -14.12 -2.15
N SER A 80 -6.25 -15.28 -1.70
CA SER A 80 -6.97 -16.16 -0.79
C SER A 80 -7.29 -15.52 0.57
N GLU A 81 -6.40 -14.66 1.09
CA GLU A 81 -6.63 -13.95 2.36
C GLU A 81 -7.75 -12.92 2.21
N ILE A 82 -7.79 -12.24 1.07
CA ILE A 82 -8.81 -11.22 0.76
C ILE A 82 -10.18 -11.88 0.60
N THR A 83 -10.23 -13.04 -0.06
CA THR A 83 -11.47 -13.82 -0.19
C THR A 83 -11.94 -14.40 1.13
N ARG A 84 -11.01 -14.69 2.06
CA ARG A 84 -11.34 -15.22 3.39
C ARG A 84 -11.90 -14.14 4.29
N SER A 85 -11.20 -13.02 4.42
CA SER A 85 -11.65 -11.88 5.22
C SER A 85 -10.96 -10.61 4.76
N LEU A 86 -11.73 -9.74 4.09
CA LEU A 86 -11.27 -8.38 3.80
C LEU A 86 -11.03 -7.58 5.08
N ALA A 87 -11.74 -7.88 6.17
CA ALA A 87 -11.54 -7.18 7.45
C ALA A 87 -10.14 -7.47 8.00
N ASP A 88 -9.76 -8.74 8.10
CA ASP A 88 -8.44 -9.16 8.63
C ASP A 88 -7.29 -8.61 7.78
N VAL A 89 -7.49 -8.54 6.45
CA VAL A 89 -6.55 -7.90 5.53
C VAL A 89 -6.38 -6.41 5.83
N MET A 90 -7.48 -5.71 6.10
CA MET A 90 -7.42 -4.29 6.45
C MET A 90 -6.78 -4.07 7.83
N ASP A 91 -7.06 -4.94 8.81
CA ASP A 91 -6.44 -4.91 10.13
C ASP A 91 -4.92 -5.16 10.04
N THR A 92 -4.50 -6.07 9.15
CA THR A 92 -3.09 -6.31 8.86
C THR A 92 -2.41 -5.06 8.28
N ILE A 93 -3.05 -4.40 7.31
CA ILE A 93 -2.52 -3.15 6.73
C ILE A 93 -2.44 -2.06 7.81
N ASP A 94 -3.45 -1.93 8.66
CA ASP A 94 -3.48 -0.96 9.75
C ASP A 94 -2.37 -1.21 10.78
N GLY A 95 -2.17 -2.47 11.20
CA GLY A 95 -1.08 -2.87 12.08
C GLY A 95 0.30 -2.49 11.53
N VAL A 96 0.55 -2.76 10.24
CA VAL A 96 1.81 -2.35 9.61
C VAL A 96 1.95 -0.82 9.53
N LEU A 97 0.86 -0.09 9.32
CA LEU A 97 0.91 1.38 9.35
C LEU A 97 1.25 1.92 10.74
N LEU A 98 0.71 1.31 11.80
CA LEU A 98 1.04 1.65 13.19
C LEU A 98 2.52 1.38 13.48
N GLU A 99 3.05 0.23 13.07
CA GLU A 99 4.50 -0.07 13.16
C GLU A 99 5.35 0.99 12.44
N GLN A 100 4.93 1.42 11.23
CA GLN A 100 5.64 2.50 10.53
C GLN A 100 5.54 3.84 11.29
N GLU A 101 4.39 4.14 11.90
CA GLU A 101 4.23 5.36 12.71
C GLU A 101 5.17 5.35 13.94
N GLU A 102 5.30 4.21 14.61
CA GLU A 102 6.25 4.01 15.72
C GLU A 102 7.71 4.17 15.30
N LEU A 103 8.04 3.81 14.05
CA LEU A 103 9.36 4.05 13.45
C LEU A 103 9.59 5.52 13.04
N GLY A 104 8.61 6.41 13.29
CA GLY A 104 8.71 7.85 13.06
C GLY A 104 8.18 8.31 11.70
N PHE A 105 7.52 7.44 10.93
CA PHE A 105 6.84 7.87 9.71
C PHE A 105 5.54 8.58 10.05
N ALA A 106 5.29 9.74 9.42
CA ALA A 106 4.13 10.56 9.74
C ALA A 106 3.22 10.75 8.54
N ARG A 107 1.92 10.51 8.75
CA ARG A 107 0.86 10.88 7.82
C ARG A 107 0.88 12.39 7.58
N ARG A 108 1.02 12.80 6.32
CA ARG A 108 0.91 14.23 5.98
C ARG A 108 -0.49 14.75 6.32
N PRO A 109 -0.61 15.87 7.05
CA PRO A 109 -1.88 16.53 7.27
C PRO A 109 -2.60 16.76 5.94
N ARG A 110 -3.94 16.70 5.94
CA ARG A 110 -4.67 17.28 4.81
C ARG A 110 -4.28 18.77 4.79
N PRO A 111 -3.92 19.35 3.63
CA PRO A 111 -3.81 20.79 3.55
C PRO A 111 -5.11 21.36 4.09
N SER A 112 -5.05 22.17 5.15
CA SER A 112 -6.19 22.94 5.61
C SER A 112 -6.69 23.67 4.38
N GLY A 113 -7.91 23.38 3.94
CA GLY A 113 -8.54 24.18 2.91
C GLY A 113 -8.68 25.57 3.49
N ALA A 114 -7.77 26.48 3.14
CA ALA A 114 -8.01 27.90 3.25
C ALA A 114 -9.12 28.24 2.25
N PHE A 115 -10.35 27.89 2.61
CA PHE A 115 -11.52 28.48 2.00
C PHE A 115 -11.52 29.93 2.46
N GLY A 116 -11.41 30.81 1.47
CA GLY A 116 -11.26 32.24 1.65
C GLY A 116 -12.32 32.78 2.61
N ALA A 117 -11.85 33.57 3.56
CA ALA A 117 -12.66 34.60 4.15
C ALA A 117 -13.05 35.56 3.01
N THR A 118 -14.25 35.38 2.46
CA THR A 118 -14.97 36.51 1.86
C THR A 118 -15.76 37.18 2.96
N SER A 119 -15.26 38.31 3.40
CA SER A 119 -16.02 39.43 3.94
C SER A 119 -15.33 40.70 3.42
N PRO A 120 -16.07 41.79 3.17
CA PRO A 120 -17.41 42.11 3.66
C PRO A 120 -18.54 41.92 2.64
#